data_AF-A0A811T6E6-F1
#
_entry.id   AF-A0A811T6E6-F1
#
_cell.length_a   1.000
_cell.length_b   1.000
_cell.length_c   1.000
_cell.angle_alpha   90.00
_cell.angle_beta   90.00
_cell.angle_gamma   90.00
#
_symmetry.space_group_name_H-M   'P 1'
#
loop_
_entity.id
_entity.type
_entity.pdbx_description
1 polymer ?
#
loop_
_entity_poly.entity_id
_entity_poly.type
_entity_poly.pdbx_seq_one_letter_code
_entity_poly.pdbx_strand_id
1 'polypeptide(L)'
;MLSGTVPCIRSTNHNNGVYRYIAIGPNHKGNTITVNYNGSVAKAFYQPKPYFALDDVNVLYPKFNLNRHIALFLINLIRKEQHRYNYSRKWILNRMNESIIKLPVDKKGSPDWQFMEDYIKSLPYSSSLPYSSSLN
;
A
#
# COMPACT_ATOMS: atom_id res chain seq x y z
N MET A 1 -25.55 -8.99 -0.20
CA MET A 1 -24.32 -9.35 0.53
C MET A 1 -24.36 -8.64 1.88
N LEU A 2 -24.04 -9.34 2.96
CA LEU A 2 -24.18 -8.85 4.34
C LEU A 2 -23.14 -7.76 4.66
N SER A 3 -23.60 -6.64 5.19
CA SER A 3 -22.75 -5.59 5.78
C SER A 3 -22.00 -6.17 6.99
N GLY A 4 -20.71 -5.87 7.10
CA GLY A 4 -19.88 -6.32 8.22
C GLY A 4 -18.79 -5.31 8.57
N THR A 5 -17.71 -5.76 9.21
CA THR A 5 -16.63 -4.88 9.72
C THR A 5 -15.30 -5.07 8.98
N VAL A 6 -15.18 -6.04 8.08
CA VAL A 6 -13.94 -6.30 7.34
C VAL A 6 -13.89 -5.40 6.10
N PRO A 7 -12.85 -4.56 5.94
CA PRO A 7 -12.70 -3.73 4.75
C PRO A 7 -12.45 -4.62 3.53
N CYS A 8 -13.23 -4.40 2.47
CA CYS A 8 -13.09 -5.07 1.19
C CYS A 8 -12.37 -4.14 0.21
N ILE A 9 -11.18 -4.55 -0.23
CA ILE A 9 -10.31 -3.77 -1.10
C ILE A 9 -10.55 -4.14 -2.57
N ARG A 10 -10.67 -3.11 -3.41
CA ARG A 10 -10.81 -3.21 -4.87
C ARG A 10 -10.00 -2.12 -5.56
N SER A 11 -9.95 -2.16 -6.89
CA SER A 11 -9.29 -1.21 -7.80
C SER A 11 -9.87 0.22 -7.84
N THR A 12 -10.31 0.74 -6.69
CA THR A 12 -10.74 2.14 -6.51
C THR A 12 -9.51 3.06 -6.36
N ASN A 13 -9.68 4.35 -6.62
CA ASN A 13 -8.60 5.36 -6.51
C ASN A 13 -8.72 6.24 -5.27
N HIS A 14 -9.64 5.95 -4.37
CA HIS A 14 -9.98 6.76 -3.19
C HIS A 14 -10.19 5.86 -1.97
N ASN A 15 -10.50 6.46 -0.81
CA ASN A 15 -10.87 5.77 0.42
C ASN A 15 -9.94 4.61 0.83
N ASN A 16 -8.63 4.80 0.65
CA ASN A 16 -7.62 3.78 0.95
C ASN A 16 -7.83 2.43 0.24
N GLY A 17 -8.47 2.43 -0.93
CA GLY A 17 -8.82 1.22 -1.68
C GLY A 17 -10.07 0.49 -1.17
N VAL A 18 -10.69 0.95 -0.08
CA VAL A 18 -11.87 0.33 0.53
C VAL A 18 -13.09 0.62 -0.33
N TYR A 19 -13.63 -0.43 -0.95
CA TYR A 19 -14.87 -0.37 -1.72
C TYR A 19 -16.09 -0.41 -0.81
N ARG A 20 -16.08 -1.28 0.20
CA ARG A 20 -17.15 -1.43 1.20
C ARG A 20 -16.65 -2.28 2.37
N TYR A 21 -17.48 -2.45 3.39
CA TYR A 21 -17.27 -3.42 4.45
C TYR A 21 -18.14 -4.67 4.26
N ILE A 22 -17.59 -5.84 4.56
CA ILE A 22 -18.24 -7.13 4.36
C ILE A 22 -18.17 -7.98 5.64
N ALA A 23 -19.10 -8.92 5.77
CA ALA A 23 -19.12 -9.90 6.88
C ALA A 23 -18.16 -11.09 6.66
N ILE A 24 -17.57 -11.22 5.46
CA ILE A 24 -16.60 -12.28 5.15
C ILE A 24 -15.27 -11.95 5.83
N GLY A 25 -14.66 -12.96 6.48
CA GLY A 25 -13.37 -12.82 7.15
C GLY A 25 -12.25 -12.38 6.20
N PRO A 26 -11.19 -11.74 6.71
CA PRO A 26 -10.09 -11.23 5.89
C PRO A 26 -9.30 -12.38 5.24
N ASN A 27 -8.90 -12.22 3.98
CA ASN A 27 -7.96 -13.12 3.28
C ASN A 27 -6.50 -12.61 3.33
N HIS A 28 -6.29 -11.38 3.82
CA HIS A 28 -4.97 -10.79 4.01
C HIS A 28 -4.81 -10.17 5.40
N LYS A 29 -3.59 -10.25 5.94
CA LYS A 29 -3.21 -9.56 7.18
C LYS A 29 -3.07 -8.05 6.94
N GLY A 30 -3.12 -7.27 8.01
CA GLY A 30 -2.76 -5.86 7.97
C GLY A 30 -1.25 -5.64 7.84
N ASN A 31 -0.85 -4.37 7.86
CA ASN A 31 0.51 -3.88 7.66
C ASN A 31 1.11 -4.28 6.29
N THR A 32 0.33 -4.12 5.22
CA THR A 32 0.73 -4.38 3.83
C THR A 32 0.43 -3.16 2.94
N ILE A 33 0.92 -3.19 1.71
CA ILE A 33 0.55 -2.20 0.67
C ILE A 33 -0.25 -2.93 -0.41
N THR A 34 -1.41 -2.39 -0.78
CA THR A 34 -2.20 -2.88 -1.92
C THR A 34 -1.96 -1.99 -3.12
N VAL A 35 -1.76 -2.57 -4.30
CA VAL A 35 -1.56 -1.85 -5.57
C VAL A 35 -2.53 -2.35 -6.61
N ASN A 36 -3.33 -1.45 -7.16
CA ASN A 36 -4.25 -1.77 -8.24
C ASN A 36 -3.48 -2.11 -9.51
N TYR A 37 -3.75 -3.27 -10.11
CA TYR A 37 -3.17 -3.61 -11.42
C TYR A 37 -4.19 -3.50 -12.55
N ASN A 38 -5.49 -3.47 -12.23
CA ASN A 38 -6.60 -3.26 -13.15
C ASN A 38 -7.37 -1.98 -12.80
N GLY A 39 -8.12 -1.41 -13.74
CA GLY A 39 -8.89 -0.17 -13.52
C GLY A 39 -7.99 1.02 -13.19
N SER A 40 -8.01 1.48 -11.94
CA SER A 40 -7.16 2.58 -11.45
C SER A 40 -5.71 2.12 -11.24
N VAL A 41 -5.01 1.76 -12.31
CA VAL A 41 -3.67 1.12 -12.27
C VAL A 41 -2.65 1.97 -11.50
N ALA A 42 -1.76 1.30 -10.75
CA ALA A 42 -0.69 1.88 -9.93
C ALA A 42 -1.16 2.79 -8.78
N LYS A 43 -2.47 2.86 -8.51
CA LYS A 43 -2.95 3.39 -7.22
C LYS A 43 -2.56 2.41 -6.12
N ALA A 44 -1.75 2.90 -5.19
CA ALA A 44 -1.24 2.15 -4.05
C ALA A 44 -1.78 2.71 -2.73
N PHE A 45 -2.05 1.84 -1.76
CA PHE A 45 -2.65 2.17 -0.45
C PHE A 45 -2.05 1.31 0.66
N TYR A 46 -1.98 1.87 1.88
CA TYR A 46 -1.48 1.15 3.05
C TYR A 46 -2.66 0.53 3.80
N GLN A 47 -2.63 -0.77 4.07
CA GLN A 47 -3.69 -1.45 4.82
C GLN A 47 -3.25 -1.69 6.26
N PRO A 48 -3.72 -0.89 7.25
CA PRO A 48 -3.26 -1.03 8.63
C PRO A 48 -3.88 -2.22 9.37
N LYS A 49 -5.04 -2.72 8.92
CA LYS A 49 -5.81 -3.80 9.57
C LYS A 49 -6.02 -4.95 8.57
N PRO A 50 -6.30 -6.18 9.05
CA PRO A 50 -6.72 -7.28 8.18
C PRO A 50 -7.89 -6.90 7.27
N TYR A 51 -7.87 -7.38 6.04
CA TYR A 51 -8.82 -6.99 4.99
C TYR A 51 -9.11 -8.14 4.02
N PHE A 52 -10.14 -7.96 3.21
CA PHE A 52 -10.46 -8.85 2.11
C PHE A 52 -10.11 -8.19 0.77
N ALA A 53 -9.14 -8.70 0.01
CA ALA A 53 -8.86 -8.22 -1.34
C ALA A 53 -9.68 -8.98 -2.39
N LEU A 54 -10.23 -8.25 -3.35
CA LEU A 54 -10.76 -8.79 -4.60
C LEU A 54 -9.65 -8.88 -5.65
N ASP A 55 -9.91 -9.63 -6.73
CA ASP A 55 -8.88 -10.02 -7.70
C ASP A 55 -8.19 -8.86 -8.41
N ASP A 56 -8.73 -7.63 -8.45
CA ASP A 56 -8.18 -6.49 -9.19
C ASP A 56 -6.95 -5.78 -8.54
N VAL A 57 -6.46 -6.28 -7.41
CA VAL A 57 -5.35 -5.67 -6.65
C VAL A 57 -4.25 -6.68 -6.33
N ASN A 58 -3.00 -6.24 -6.42
CA ASN A 58 -1.84 -6.98 -5.92
C ASN A 58 -1.56 -6.56 -4.46
N VAL A 59 -1.18 -7.52 -3.63
CA VAL A 59 -0.77 -7.28 -2.25
C VAL A 59 0.75 -7.40 -2.12
N LEU A 60 1.38 -6.32 -1.66
CA LEU A 60 2.81 -6.27 -1.38
C LEU A 60 3.03 -6.54 0.11
N TYR A 61 3.64 -7.69 0.40
CA TYR A 61 4.05 -8.07 1.74
C TYR A 61 5.47 -7.58 2.02
N PRO A 62 5.69 -6.78 3.07
CA PRO A 62 7.01 -6.26 3.36
C PRO A 62 7.95 -7.38 3.82
N LYS A 63 9.18 -7.38 3.29
CA LYS A 63 10.29 -8.26 3.74
C LYS A 63 11.16 -7.60 4.81
N PHE A 64 10.70 -6.47 5.34
CA PHE A 64 11.35 -5.61 6.33
C PHE A 64 10.28 -5.12 7.31
N ASN A 65 10.69 -4.44 8.38
CA ASN A 65 9.74 -3.87 9.33
C ASN A 65 9.03 -2.66 8.72
N LEU A 66 7.82 -2.88 8.20
CA LEU A 66 7.00 -1.81 7.66
C LEU A 66 6.26 -1.09 8.78
N ASN A 67 6.28 0.23 8.74
CA ASN A 67 5.34 1.06 9.47
C ASN A 67 4.61 2.01 8.50
N ARG A 68 3.63 2.75 9.02
CA ARG A 68 2.83 3.66 8.20
C ARG A 68 3.66 4.72 7.47
N HIS A 69 4.65 5.31 8.12
CA HIS A 69 5.46 6.37 7.52
C HIS A 69 6.29 5.83 6.36
N ILE A 70 6.97 4.69 6.57
CA ILE A 70 7.69 4.00 5.49
C ILE A 70 6.73 3.61 4.37
N ALA A 71 5.54 3.09 4.69
CA ALA A 71 4.54 2.72 3.69
C ALA A 71 4.09 3.92 2.85
N LEU A 72 3.85 5.08 3.47
CA LEU A 72 3.46 6.31 2.76
C LEU A 72 4.58 6.81 1.84
N PHE A 73 5.84 6.72 2.27
CA PHE A 73 6.98 7.03 1.41
C PHE A 73 7.00 6.13 0.17
N LEU A 74 6.95 4.81 0.38
CA LEU A 74 6.98 3.81 -0.69
C LEU A 74 5.77 3.92 -1.64
N ILE A 75 4.57 4.17 -1.11
CA ILE A 75 3.36 4.37 -1.89
C ILE A 75 3.53 5.52 -2.89
N ASN A 76 4.17 6.62 -2.49
CA ASN A 76 4.42 7.73 -3.39
C ASN A 76 5.39 7.34 -4.52
N LEU A 77 6.42 6.55 -4.23
CA LEU A 77 7.32 6.03 -5.27
C LEU A 77 6.60 5.06 -6.22
N ILE A 78 5.81 4.12 -5.69
CA ILE A 78 5.01 3.19 -6.49
C ILE A 78 4.05 3.95 -7.41
N ARG A 79 3.38 5.00 -6.89
CA ARG A 79 2.46 5.82 -7.69
C ARG A 79 3.16 6.60 -8.80
N LYS A 80 4.45 6.94 -8.66
CA LYS A 80 5.22 7.58 -9.75
C LYS A 80 5.39 6.66 -10.96
N GLU A 81 5.34 5.34 -10.78
CA GLU A 81 5.38 4.37 -11.88
C GLU A 81 4.09 4.35 -12.72
N GLN A 82 3.02 5.02 -12.28
CA GLN A 82 1.71 5.03 -12.96
C GLN A 82 1.81 5.41 -14.44
N HIS A 83 2.71 6.32 -14.82
CA HIS A 83 2.87 6.77 -16.21
C HIS A 83 3.23 5.64 -17.21
N ARG A 84 3.74 4.49 -16.71
CA ARG A 84 4.14 3.34 -17.53
C ARG A 84 2.97 2.40 -17.86
N TYR A 85 1.83 2.57 -17.18
CA TYR A 85 0.73 1.60 -17.17
C TYR A 85 -0.62 2.26 -17.42
N ASN A 86 -1.51 1.52 -18.07
CA ASN A 86 -2.88 1.95 -18.36
C ASN A 86 -3.79 0.71 -18.52
N TYR A 87 -5.03 0.90 -18.96
CA TYR A 87 -5.98 -0.19 -19.15
C TYR A 87 -5.46 -1.30 -20.08
N SER A 88 -4.84 -0.94 -21.21
CA SER A 88 -4.25 -1.88 -22.17
C SER A 88 -2.91 -2.45 -21.68
N ARG A 89 -2.23 -1.75 -20.78
CA ARG A 89 -0.93 -2.13 -20.21
C ARG A 89 -0.99 -2.22 -18.68
N LYS A 90 -1.73 -3.21 -18.17
CA LYS A 90 -1.93 -3.48 -16.74
C LYS A 90 -0.65 -3.84 -15.99
N TRP A 91 -0.47 -3.38 -14.76
CA TRP A 91 0.72 -3.71 -13.94
C TRP A 91 0.55 -5.05 -13.20
N ILE A 92 0.36 -6.13 -13.95
CA ILE A 92 0.17 -7.49 -13.42
C ILE A 92 1.41 -8.00 -12.66
N LEU A 93 1.24 -9.07 -11.89
CA LEU A 93 2.26 -9.63 -10.99
C LEU A 93 3.64 -9.85 -11.67
N ASN A 94 3.67 -10.50 -12.84
CA ASN A 94 4.94 -10.76 -13.56
C ASN A 94 5.70 -9.46 -13.85
N ARG A 95 4.99 -8.43 -14.30
CA ARG A 95 5.60 -7.13 -14.59
C ARG A 95 6.00 -6.37 -13.32
N MET A 96 5.23 -6.52 -12.24
CA MET A 96 5.63 -5.98 -10.93
C MET A 96 6.94 -6.59 -10.45
N ASN A 97 7.13 -7.90 -10.62
CA ASN A 97 8.37 -8.58 -10.23
C ASN A 97 9.60 -8.11 -11.04
N GLU A 98 9.40 -7.65 -12.28
CA GLU A 98 10.45 -7.05 -13.13
C GLU A 98 10.67 -5.55 -12.85
N SER A 99 9.82 -4.92 -12.05
CA SER A 99 9.88 -3.48 -11.82
C SER A 99 10.90 -3.12 -10.75
N ILE A 100 11.74 -2.13 -11.06
CA ILE A 100 12.77 -1.61 -10.14
C ILE A 100 12.34 -0.23 -9.67
N ILE A 101 12.22 -0.05 -8.35
CA ILE A 101 11.98 1.24 -7.70
C ILE A 101 13.25 1.64 -6.96
N LYS A 102 13.78 2.82 -7.24
CA LYS A 102 14.98 3.36 -6.58
C LYS A 102 14.60 3.89 -5.19
N LEU A 103 15.38 3.52 -4.18
CA LEU A 103 15.21 3.97 -2.79
C LEU A 103 16.43 4.78 -2.34
N PRO A 104 16.27 5.69 -1.36
CA PRO A 104 17.41 6.24 -0.64
C PRO A 104 18.18 5.11 0.07
N VAL A 105 19.50 5.27 0.20
CA VAL A 105 20.36 4.27 0.83
C VAL A 105 21.13 4.88 2.00
N ASP A 106 21.37 4.07 3.01
CA ASP A 106 22.21 4.40 4.15
C ASP A 106 23.70 4.33 3.78
N LYS A 107 24.57 4.61 4.74
CA LYS A 107 26.04 4.54 4.55
C LYS A 107 26.55 3.13 4.21
N LYS A 108 25.73 2.09 4.41
CA LYS A 108 26.05 0.69 4.09
C LYS A 108 25.48 0.26 2.74
N GLY A 109 24.83 1.16 2.00
CA GLY A 109 24.19 0.87 0.72
C GLY A 109 22.86 0.11 0.84
N SER A 110 22.33 -0.05 2.05
CA SER A 110 21.01 -0.66 2.29
C SER A 110 19.91 0.40 2.23
N PRO A 111 18.64 0.06 1.95
CA PRO A 111 17.57 1.04 1.96
C PRO A 111 17.48 1.79 3.31
N ASP A 112 17.48 3.12 3.26
CA ASP A 112 17.46 3.96 4.45
C ASP A 112 16.02 4.12 5.00
N TRP A 113 15.58 3.11 5.74
CA TRP A 113 14.24 3.07 6.35
C TRP A 113 14.03 4.21 7.35
N GLN A 114 15.07 4.58 8.10
CA GLN A 114 14.99 5.63 9.11
C GLN A 114 14.77 6.98 8.43
N PHE A 115 15.56 7.30 7.40
CA PHE A 115 15.35 8.49 6.60
C PHE A 115 13.94 8.55 6.00
N MET A 116 13.46 7.45 5.42
CA MET A 116 12.11 7.42 4.81
C MET A 116 11.01 7.71 5.83
N GLU A 117 11.14 7.16 7.05
CA GLU A 117 10.21 7.43 8.15
C GLU A 117 10.31 8.87 8.65
N ASP A 118 11.51 9.36 8.93
CA ASP A 118 11.75 10.71 9.44
C ASP A 118 11.33 11.79 8.44
N TYR A 119 11.54 11.53 7.14
CA TYR A 119 11.06 12.40 6.08
C TYR A 119 9.55 12.59 6.15
N ILE A 120 8.77 11.51 6.21
CA ILE A 120 7.31 11.62 6.31
C ILE A 120 6.89 12.27 7.64
N LYS A 121 7.58 11.97 8.75
CA LYS A 121 7.33 12.60 10.05
C LYS A 121 7.62 14.09 10.06
N SER A 122 8.58 14.56 9.26
CA SER A 122 8.91 15.99 9.15
C SER A 122 7.87 16.81 8.38
N LEU A 123 6.99 16.16 7.61
CA LEU A 123 5.99 16.88 6.81
C LEU A 123 4.90 17.51 7.70
N PRO A 124 4.34 18.66 7.31
CA PRO A 124 3.19 19.24 7.99
C PRO A 124 2.05 18.23 8.13
N TYR A 125 1.39 18.24 9.29
CA TYR A 125 0.28 17.32 9.63
C TYR A 125 0.66 15.83 9.71
N SER A 126 1.94 15.48 9.75
CA SER A 126 2.36 14.09 10.00
C SER A 126 1.79 13.53 11.31
N SER A 127 1.62 14.37 12.34
CA SER A 127 1.01 14.04 13.62
C SER A 127 -0.49 13.70 13.54
N SER A 128 -1.18 14.12 12.47
CA SER A 128 -2.60 13.78 12.27
C SER A 128 -2.78 12.39 11.66
N LEU A 129 -1.70 11.70 11.30
CA LEU A 129 -1.76 10.30 10.89
C LEU A 129 -2.13 9.47 12.13
N PRO A 130 -3.32 8.83 12.17
CA PRO A 130 -3.76 8.13 13.37
C PRO A 130 -2.76 7.06 13.77
N TYR A 131 -2.18 7.11 14.97
CA TYR A 131 -1.24 6.08 15.42
C TYR A 131 -1.92 4.70 15.31
N SER A 132 -1.21 3.70 14.77
CA SER A 132 -1.64 2.30 14.88
C SER A 132 -1.34 1.79 16.30
N SER A 133 -1.81 2.50 17.32
CA SER A 133 -1.77 2.07 18.71
C SER A 133 -3.11 1.42 19.06
N SER A 134 -3.25 0.15 18.66
CA SER A 134 -4.08 -0.83 19.36
C SER A 134 -3.69 -2.23 18.85
N LEU A 135 -2.45 -2.62 19.14
CA LEU A 135 -2.17 -3.99 19.55
C LEU A 135 -2.56 -4.03 21.03
N ASN A 136 -3.82 -4.36 21.28
CA ASN A 136 -4.37 -4.93 22.52
C ASN A 136 -5.68 -5.61 22.10
#